data_AF-A0A948QZW4-F1
#
_entry.id   AF-A0A948QZW4-F1
#
_cell.length_a   1.000
_cell.length_b   1.000
_cell.length_c   1.000
_cell.angle_alpha   90.00
_cell.angle_beta   90.00
_cell.angle_gamma   90.00
#
_symmetry.space_group_name_H-M   'P 1'
#
loop_
_entity.id
_entity.type
_entity.pdbx_description
1 polymer ?
#
loop_
_entity_poly.entity_id
_entity_poly.type
_entity_poly.pdbx_seq_one_letter_code
_entity_poly.pdbx_strand_id
1 'polypeptide(L)'
;MEATYRTYGIEIDGQDSGEIRTICPECSPKRRPEHRYEKDLTVNIDKGVWFCQHCGWRGSLLEEKTETVIFKPIPSIAKPSINKESKLYSFFQKRGISPEVVDRNGIGQATVYVGAAQGKQWCIVYPMTIGAEVYNEKYRAEVYNEKSKKTEKCFQHPKGATLIMYKLNDIMFEDECIITEGFEDALAFEEAGFKNAISVPNGAPQPGNEGKDLALKYIDNSYPYLKHIKKFYLAVDNDEPGRRLKEELARRLGKSKCYVIQYPEDCKDANEILQKHGASGIQKCLSWAVPWPVEGVFEISVVDIEIEKIFQQGLPKGVSCGLTSELDDKYKLFPGMLTVVTGIPNHGKSPFVDNICVN
;
A
#
# COMPACT_ATOMS: atom_id res chain seq x y z
N MET A 1 34.25 5.68 -2.20
CA MET A 1 34.69 6.90 -1.49
C MET A 1 33.65 7.14 -0.42
N GLU A 2 34.03 7.10 0.85
CA GLU A 2 33.08 7.34 1.95
C GLU A 2 32.53 8.77 1.85
N ALA A 3 31.22 8.91 2.01
CA ALA A 3 30.57 10.22 1.99
C ALA A 3 30.98 11.02 3.24
N THR A 4 31.49 12.23 3.04
CA THR A 4 31.83 13.18 4.12
C THR A 4 30.95 14.42 4.06
N TYR A 5 30.84 15.21 5.14
CA TYR A 5 30.10 16.48 5.15
C TYR A 5 30.51 17.43 4.01
N ARG A 6 31.81 17.44 3.68
CA ARG A 6 32.38 18.24 2.61
C ARG A 6 31.85 17.86 1.23
N THR A 7 31.51 16.58 1.02
CA THR A 7 30.87 16.08 -0.21
C THR A 7 29.52 16.75 -0.47
N TYR A 8 28.85 17.19 0.60
CA TYR A 8 27.57 17.90 0.55
C TYR A 8 27.73 19.43 0.65
N GLY A 9 28.96 19.95 0.52
CA GLY A 9 29.25 21.38 0.65
C GLY A 9 29.07 21.92 2.08
N ILE A 10 29.08 21.05 3.09
CA ILE A 10 28.94 21.43 4.50
C ILE A 10 30.34 21.61 5.10
N GLU A 11 30.61 22.81 5.61
CA GLU A 11 31.84 23.13 6.34
C GLU A 11 31.61 23.02 7.85
N ILE A 12 32.44 22.19 8.50
CA ILE A 12 32.37 21.86 9.94
C ILE A 12 33.52 22.47 10.76
N ASP A 13 34.27 23.43 10.18
CA ASP A 13 35.32 24.23 10.84
C ASP A 13 36.34 23.45 11.71
N GLY A 14 36.64 22.20 11.34
CA GLY A 14 37.61 21.35 12.05
C GLY A 14 37.09 20.73 13.35
N GLN A 15 35.79 20.84 13.63
CA GLN A 15 35.16 20.19 14.77
C GLN A 15 34.90 18.70 14.47
N ASP A 16 35.20 17.84 15.43
CA ASP A 16 35.15 16.37 15.31
C ASP A 16 33.98 15.72 16.05
N SER A 17 33.24 16.49 16.86
CA SER A 17 32.14 16.00 17.70
C SER A 17 31.16 17.11 18.08
N GLY A 18 29.95 16.70 18.49
CA GLY A 18 28.88 17.58 18.96
C GLY A 18 27.94 18.11 17.87
N GLU A 19 27.15 19.12 18.24
CA GLU A 19 26.22 19.80 17.35
C GLU A 19 26.71 21.21 17.03
N ILE A 20 26.70 21.56 15.75
CA ILE A 20 27.12 22.87 15.25
C ILE A 20 26.03 23.50 14.40
N ARG A 21 26.11 24.82 14.26
CA ARG A 21 25.33 25.55 13.26
C ARG A 21 26.29 26.17 12.23
N THR A 22 26.01 25.94 10.96
CA THR A 22 26.83 26.42 9.84
C THR A 22 25.94 26.96 8.72
N ILE A 23 26.56 27.50 7.66
CA ILE A 23 25.86 28.08 6.52
C ILE A 23 25.27 26.95 5.67
N CYS A 24 24.00 27.07 5.28
CA CYS A 24 23.34 26.08 4.43
C CYS A 24 23.75 26.26 2.96
N PRO A 25 24.45 25.30 2.32
CA PRO A 25 24.91 25.42 0.93
C PRO A 25 23.76 25.47 -0.08
N GLU A 26 22.61 24.89 0.25
CA GLU A 26 21.45 24.81 -0.66
C GLU A 26 20.67 26.12 -0.81
N CYS A 27 20.58 26.90 0.28
CA CYS A 27 19.77 28.12 0.29
C CYS A 27 20.58 29.40 0.44
N SER A 28 21.76 29.38 1.07
CA SER A 28 22.59 30.58 1.23
C SER A 28 22.90 31.30 -0.09
N PRO A 29 23.29 30.62 -1.20
CA PRO A 29 23.57 31.29 -2.47
C PRO A 29 22.35 32.03 -3.06
N LYS A 30 21.14 31.60 -2.70
CA LYS A 30 19.86 32.13 -3.22
C LYS A 30 19.30 33.27 -2.34
N ARG A 31 19.95 33.59 -1.21
CA ARG A 31 19.49 34.64 -0.28
C ARG A 31 19.92 36.03 -0.73
N ARG A 32 19.17 37.02 -0.21
CA ARG A 32 19.56 38.43 -0.25
C ARG A 32 20.96 38.59 0.37
N PRO A 33 21.80 39.52 -0.13
CA PRO A 33 23.17 39.70 0.35
C PRO A 33 23.31 39.84 1.87
N GLU A 34 22.36 40.53 2.51
CA GLU A 34 22.31 40.76 3.96
C GLU A 34 22.16 39.48 4.80
N HIS A 35 21.50 38.45 4.25
CA HIS A 35 21.18 37.19 4.95
C HIS A 35 22.02 36.00 4.47
N ARG A 36 23.01 36.24 3.60
CA ARG A 36 23.77 35.19 2.92
C ARG A 36 24.63 34.35 3.88
N TYR A 37 25.07 34.95 4.99
CA TYR A 37 25.99 34.32 5.94
C TYR A 37 25.32 33.80 7.22
N GLU A 38 23.99 33.71 7.25
CA GLU A 38 23.25 33.17 8.39
C GLU A 38 23.48 31.66 8.54
N LYS A 39 23.68 31.24 9.79
CA LYS A 39 24.03 29.86 10.17
C LYS A 39 22.78 29.04 10.51
N ASP A 40 21.98 28.74 9.49
CA ASP A 40 20.69 28.05 9.66
C ASP A 40 20.74 26.52 9.50
N LEU A 41 21.90 25.98 9.09
CA LEU A 41 22.11 24.55 8.99
C LEU A 41 22.60 24.01 10.32
N THR A 42 21.76 23.27 11.04
CA THR A 42 22.21 22.49 12.19
C THR A 42 22.81 21.18 11.70
N VAL A 43 24.03 20.87 12.14
CA VAL A 43 24.75 19.64 11.82
C VAL A 43 25.10 18.95 13.13
N ASN A 44 24.65 17.71 13.30
CA ASN A 44 25.04 16.88 14.44
C ASN A 44 26.15 15.93 13.96
N ILE A 45 27.38 16.25 14.38
CA ILE A 45 28.61 15.57 13.95
C ILE A 45 28.62 14.13 14.48
N ASP A 46 28.24 13.94 15.75
CA ASP A 46 28.18 12.63 16.39
C ASP A 46 27.21 11.67 15.67
N LYS A 47 26.10 12.20 15.17
CA LYS A 47 25.04 11.42 14.52
C LYS A 47 25.16 11.35 13.00
N GLY A 48 26.08 12.10 12.39
CA GLY A 48 26.19 12.12 10.93
C GLY A 48 25.10 12.94 10.22
N VAL A 49 24.20 13.66 10.90
CA VAL A 49 22.99 14.22 10.28
C VAL A 49 22.98 15.75 10.20
N TRP A 50 22.20 16.31 9.27
CA TRP A 50 21.97 17.76 9.17
C TRP A 50 20.53 18.13 8.85
N PHE A 51 20.12 19.33 9.27
CA PHE A 51 18.82 19.93 8.98
C PHE A 51 18.92 21.46 8.91
N CYS A 52 18.44 22.04 7.81
CA CYS A 52 18.34 23.47 7.62
C CYS A 52 16.98 23.99 8.08
N GLN A 53 16.97 24.88 9.09
CA GLN A 53 15.73 25.44 9.61
C GLN A 53 15.04 26.42 8.65
N HIS A 54 15.77 26.93 7.65
CA HIS A 54 15.22 27.88 6.67
C HIS A 54 14.56 27.20 5.47
N CYS A 55 15.26 26.29 4.79
CA CYS A 55 14.73 25.65 3.57
C CYS A 55 14.28 24.19 3.75
N GLY A 56 14.47 23.61 4.94
CA GLY A 56 14.12 22.22 5.22
C GLY A 56 15.08 21.19 4.62
N TRP A 57 16.18 21.61 3.96
CA TRP A 57 17.18 20.68 3.44
C TRP A 57 17.80 19.86 4.56
N ARG A 58 17.86 18.54 4.37
CA ARG A 58 18.29 17.58 5.39
C ARG A 58 18.99 16.39 4.78
N GLY A 59 19.82 15.72 5.55
CA GLY A 59 20.51 14.52 5.12
C GLY A 59 21.34 13.87 6.22
N SER A 60 22.07 12.83 5.85
CA SER A 60 22.85 11.97 6.74
C SER A 60 24.10 11.45 6.04
N LEU A 61 25.21 11.36 6.78
CA LEU A 61 26.45 10.65 6.44
C LEU A 61 26.38 9.18 6.78
N LEU A 62 25.43 8.78 7.64
CA LEU A 62 25.03 7.38 7.67
C LEU A 62 24.52 7.11 6.26
N GLU A 63 25.32 6.39 5.47
CA GLU A 63 24.79 5.63 4.34
C GLU A 63 23.49 5.03 4.87
N GLU A 64 22.39 5.18 4.13
CA GLU A 64 21.34 4.20 4.29
C GLU A 64 22.04 2.87 4.06
N LYS A 65 22.42 2.20 5.15
CA LYS A 65 22.53 0.77 5.17
C LYS A 65 21.10 0.29 4.94
N THR A 66 20.61 0.44 3.72
CA THR A 66 19.93 -0.68 3.12
C THR A 66 20.97 -1.78 3.25
N GLU A 67 20.88 -2.59 4.30
CA GLU A 67 21.43 -3.93 4.23
C GLU A 67 20.93 -4.43 2.88
N THR A 68 21.79 -4.43 1.87
CA THR A 68 21.50 -5.13 0.63
C THR A 68 21.45 -6.57 1.09
N VAL A 69 20.25 -7.02 1.47
CA VAL A 69 20.02 -8.41 1.79
C VAL A 69 20.31 -9.11 0.47
N ILE A 70 21.47 -9.76 0.39
CA ILE A 70 21.89 -10.47 -0.80
C ILE A 70 21.03 -11.73 -0.86
N PHE A 71 19.88 -11.61 -1.52
CA PHE A 71 19.03 -12.75 -1.81
C PHE A 71 19.72 -13.63 -2.84
N LYS A 72 19.74 -14.93 -2.59
CA LYS A 72 20.31 -15.90 -3.53
C LYS A 72 19.19 -16.47 -4.40
N PRO A 73 19.40 -16.59 -5.71
CA PRO A 73 18.47 -17.31 -6.56
C PRO A 73 18.42 -18.79 -6.17
N ILE A 74 17.29 -19.40 -6.47
CA ILE A 74 17.04 -20.83 -6.29
C ILE A 74 16.91 -21.50 -7.67
N PRO A 75 17.28 -22.78 -7.81
CA PRO A 75 16.95 -23.54 -9.01
C PRO A 75 15.43 -23.65 -9.18
N SER A 76 14.92 -23.26 -10.35
CA SER A 76 13.52 -23.44 -10.69
C SER A 76 13.18 -24.92 -10.88
N ILE A 77 12.06 -25.37 -10.33
CA ILE A 77 11.51 -26.70 -10.61
C ILE A 77 10.32 -26.65 -11.57
N ALA A 78 9.90 -25.45 -11.96
CA ALA A 78 8.83 -25.25 -12.94
C ALA A 78 9.20 -25.91 -14.28
N LYS A 79 8.30 -26.74 -14.80
CA LYS A 79 8.40 -27.27 -16.16
C LYS A 79 7.18 -26.81 -16.95
N PRO A 80 7.34 -26.01 -18.02
CA PRO A 80 6.23 -25.72 -18.91
C PRO A 80 5.72 -27.02 -19.50
N SER A 81 4.40 -27.15 -19.65
CA SER A 81 3.83 -28.34 -20.25
C SER A 81 4.04 -28.30 -21.76
N ILE A 82 4.57 -29.39 -22.32
CA ILE A 82 4.79 -29.48 -23.78
C ILE A 82 3.46 -29.58 -24.54
N ASN A 83 2.40 -30.04 -23.86
CA ASN A 83 1.06 -30.16 -24.44
C ASN A 83 0.12 -29.05 -23.93
N LYS A 84 -0.36 -28.20 -24.85
CA LYS A 84 -1.36 -27.14 -24.60
C LYS A 84 -2.72 -27.67 -24.13
N GLU A 85 -3.00 -28.97 -24.27
CA GLU A 85 -4.20 -29.64 -23.73
C GLU A 85 -3.99 -30.18 -22.30
N SER A 86 -2.82 -29.96 -21.70
CA SER A 86 -2.54 -30.48 -20.37
C SER A 86 -3.40 -29.85 -19.27
N LYS A 87 -3.44 -30.55 -18.11
CA LYS A 87 -4.12 -30.09 -16.89
C LYS A 87 -3.74 -28.66 -16.49
N LEU A 88 -2.49 -28.23 -16.77
CA LEU A 88 -2.01 -26.87 -16.52
C LEU A 88 -2.81 -25.84 -17.33
N TYR A 89 -2.83 -25.96 -18.66
CA TYR A 89 -3.54 -25.00 -19.50
C TYR A 89 -5.05 -25.10 -19.37
N SER A 90 -5.60 -26.31 -19.18
CA SER A 90 -7.04 -26.47 -18.87
C SER A 90 -7.46 -25.71 -17.61
N PHE A 91 -6.57 -25.57 -16.62
CA PHE A 91 -6.84 -24.78 -15.42
C PHE A 91 -6.96 -23.27 -15.72
N PHE A 92 -6.07 -22.75 -16.57
CA PHE A 92 -6.03 -21.32 -16.94
C PHE A 92 -7.09 -20.96 -17.97
N GLN A 93 -7.37 -21.83 -18.94
CA GLN A 93 -8.39 -21.60 -19.95
C GLN A 93 -9.79 -21.45 -19.33
N LYS A 94 -10.11 -22.26 -18.29
CA LYS A 94 -11.35 -22.11 -17.51
C LYS A 94 -11.48 -20.76 -16.80
N ARG A 95 -10.37 -20.04 -16.64
CA ARG A 95 -10.27 -18.73 -15.99
C ARG A 95 -10.13 -17.59 -17.00
N GLY A 96 -10.30 -17.87 -18.29
CA GLY A 96 -10.13 -16.90 -19.35
C GLY A 96 -8.67 -16.53 -19.64
N ILE A 97 -7.70 -17.28 -19.12
CA ILE A 97 -6.27 -17.01 -19.33
C ILE A 97 -5.74 -17.93 -20.44
N SER A 98 -5.19 -17.31 -21.47
CA SER A 98 -4.64 -17.93 -22.67
C SER A 98 -3.33 -18.68 -22.40
N PRO A 99 -3.02 -19.73 -23.18
CA PRO A 99 -1.72 -20.39 -23.11
C PRO A 99 -0.54 -19.43 -23.32
N GLU A 100 -0.71 -18.40 -24.14
CA GLU A 100 0.33 -17.41 -24.45
C GLU A 100 0.72 -16.60 -23.21
N VAL A 101 -0.26 -16.18 -22.39
CA VAL A 101 -0.01 -15.51 -21.12
C VAL A 101 0.63 -16.47 -20.11
N VAL A 102 0.19 -17.73 -20.06
CA VAL A 102 0.81 -18.76 -19.20
C VAL A 102 2.29 -18.95 -19.54
N ASP A 103 2.60 -19.09 -20.84
CA ASP A 103 3.94 -19.34 -21.35
C ASP A 103 4.86 -18.14 -21.12
N ARG A 104 4.41 -16.92 -21.43
CA ARG A 104 5.20 -15.69 -21.22
C ARG A 104 5.60 -15.53 -19.75
N ASN A 105 4.71 -15.92 -18.84
CA ASN A 105 4.93 -15.81 -17.41
C ASN A 105 5.74 -16.98 -16.82
N GLY A 106 6.22 -17.91 -17.64
CA GLY A 106 7.03 -19.06 -17.22
C GLY A 106 6.29 -20.02 -16.29
N ILE A 107 4.96 -19.98 -16.29
CA ILE A 107 4.16 -20.80 -15.36
C ILE A 107 4.29 -22.25 -15.77
N GLY A 108 4.66 -23.09 -14.82
CA GLY A 108 4.90 -24.51 -15.04
C GLY A 108 4.06 -25.40 -14.16
N GLN A 109 4.39 -26.68 -14.20
CA GLN A 109 3.84 -27.70 -13.31
C GLN A 109 4.96 -28.58 -12.74
N ALA A 110 4.76 -29.08 -11.53
CA ALA A 110 5.69 -30.01 -10.89
C ALA A 110 4.95 -30.89 -9.87
N THR A 111 5.53 -32.06 -9.56
CA THR A 111 5.07 -32.89 -8.45
C THR A 111 5.92 -32.59 -7.22
N VAL A 112 5.33 -31.92 -6.23
CA VAL A 112 6.03 -31.39 -5.05
C VAL A 112 5.39 -31.96 -3.79
N TYR A 113 6.17 -32.18 -2.73
CA TYR A 113 5.61 -32.52 -1.43
C TYR A 113 4.84 -31.31 -0.86
N VAL A 114 3.55 -31.48 -0.58
CA VAL A 114 2.69 -30.44 0.01
C VAL A 114 2.38 -30.82 1.45
N GLY A 115 2.82 -30.01 2.40
CA GLY A 115 2.69 -30.30 3.83
C GLY A 115 1.24 -30.52 4.28
N ALA A 116 0.30 -29.72 3.77
CA ALA A 116 -1.13 -29.87 4.06
C ALA A 116 -1.72 -31.21 3.58
N ALA A 117 -1.16 -31.78 2.51
CA ALA A 117 -1.56 -33.09 1.98
C ALA A 117 -0.74 -34.25 2.57
N GLN A 118 0.28 -33.95 3.38
CA GLN A 118 1.28 -34.90 3.87
C GLN A 118 1.88 -35.81 2.78
N GLY A 119 1.98 -35.31 1.54
CA GLY A 119 2.34 -36.14 0.39
C GLY A 119 2.68 -35.35 -0.87
N LYS A 120 3.17 -36.06 -1.88
CA LYS A 120 3.46 -35.49 -3.20
C LYS A 120 2.17 -35.17 -3.95
N GLN A 121 2.05 -33.93 -4.41
CA GLN A 121 0.89 -33.43 -5.16
C GLN A 121 1.34 -32.81 -6.47
N TRP A 122 0.50 -32.93 -7.50
CA TRP A 122 0.64 -32.14 -8.71
C TRP A 122 0.34 -30.68 -8.38
N CYS A 123 1.28 -29.79 -8.68
CA CYS A 123 1.21 -28.37 -8.39
C CYS A 123 1.35 -27.56 -9.67
N ILE A 124 0.61 -26.45 -9.74
CA ILE A 124 0.96 -25.33 -10.62
C ILE A 124 2.09 -24.56 -9.94
N VAL A 125 3.12 -24.19 -10.71
CA VAL A 125 4.30 -23.50 -10.22
C VAL A 125 4.37 -22.12 -10.85
N TYR A 126 4.31 -21.09 -10.00
CA TYR A 126 4.44 -19.70 -10.42
C TYR A 126 5.84 -19.18 -10.06
N PRO A 127 6.73 -18.95 -11.04
CA PRO A 127 8.07 -18.43 -10.76
C PRO A 127 8.03 -16.93 -10.43
N MET A 128 8.83 -16.52 -9.45
CA MET A 128 9.08 -15.13 -9.12
C MET A 128 10.53 -14.79 -9.44
N THR A 129 10.72 -13.96 -10.46
CA THR A 129 12.02 -13.71 -11.08
C THR A 129 12.43 -12.25 -11.03
N ILE A 130 13.74 -12.03 -11.05
CA ILE A 130 14.38 -10.74 -11.28
C ILE A 130 15.41 -10.96 -12.39
N GLY A 131 15.22 -10.31 -13.53
CA GLY A 131 15.90 -10.69 -14.76
C GLY A 131 15.61 -12.15 -15.12
N ALA A 132 16.65 -12.92 -15.41
CA ALA A 132 16.55 -14.35 -15.72
C ALA A 132 16.55 -15.26 -14.48
N GLU A 133 16.84 -14.71 -13.31
CA GLU A 133 17.08 -15.50 -12.10
C GLU A 133 15.78 -15.71 -11.31
N VAL A 134 15.59 -16.93 -10.80
CA VAL A 134 14.42 -17.30 -9.98
C VAL A 134 14.76 -17.14 -8.51
N TYR A 135 14.04 -16.28 -7.81
CA TYR A 135 14.27 -16.03 -6.37
C TYR A 135 13.32 -16.82 -5.49
N ASN A 136 12.15 -17.17 -6.03
CA ASN A 136 11.14 -17.98 -5.36
C ASN A 136 10.17 -18.58 -6.37
N GLU A 137 9.42 -19.58 -5.92
CA GLU A 137 8.32 -20.19 -6.66
C GLU A 137 7.14 -20.41 -5.73
N LYS A 138 5.93 -20.08 -6.18
CA LYS A 138 4.71 -20.39 -5.42
C LYS A 138 4.10 -21.65 -6.00
N TYR A 139 3.96 -22.69 -5.17
CA TYR A 139 3.31 -23.92 -5.55
C TYR A 139 1.84 -23.87 -5.13
N ARG A 140 0.94 -24.09 -6.09
CA ARG A 140 -0.50 -24.20 -5.88
C ARG A 140 -0.96 -25.63 -6.12
N ALA A 141 -1.56 -26.25 -5.12
CA ALA A 141 -2.19 -27.57 -5.23
C ALA A 141 -3.68 -27.49 -4.83
N GLU A 142 -4.46 -28.43 -5.36
CA GLU A 142 -5.82 -28.72 -4.89
C GLU A 142 -5.76 -30.02 -4.11
N VAL A 143 -6.05 -29.95 -2.82
CA VAL A 143 -5.88 -31.07 -1.88
C VAL A 143 -7.25 -31.40 -1.29
N TYR A 144 -7.65 -32.66 -1.38
CA TYR A 144 -8.87 -33.13 -0.72
C TYR A 144 -8.63 -33.22 0.79
N ASN A 145 -9.42 -32.48 1.56
CA ASN A 145 -9.37 -32.49 3.01
C ASN A 145 -10.45 -33.44 3.55
N GLU A 146 -10.02 -34.53 4.19
CA GLU A 146 -10.93 -35.55 4.71
C GLU A 146 -11.87 -35.03 5.81
N LYS A 147 -11.43 -34.04 6.61
CA LYS A 147 -12.22 -33.49 7.72
C LYS A 147 -13.32 -32.57 7.20
N SER A 148 -13.00 -31.67 6.27
CA SER A 148 -13.99 -30.75 5.69
C SER A 148 -14.79 -31.38 4.54
N LYS A 149 -14.37 -32.55 4.05
CA LYS A 149 -14.90 -33.25 2.86
C LYS A 149 -14.93 -32.35 1.62
N LYS A 150 -13.97 -31.43 1.52
CA LYS A 150 -13.86 -30.45 0.44
C LYS A 150 -12.45 -30.48 -0.14
N THR A 151 -12.36 -30.17 -1.43
CA THR A 151 -11.07 -29.87 -2.04
C THR A 151 -10.69 -28.44 -1.72
N GLU A 152 -9.57 -28.26 -1.05
CA GLU A 152 -9.06 -26.97 -0.59
C GLU A 152 -7.86 -26.56 -1.43
N LYS A 153 -7.71 -25.25 -1.62
CA LYS A 153 -6.55 -24.67 -2.30
C LYS A 153 -5.40 -24.57 -1.29
N CYS A 154 -4.25 -25.15 -1.60
CA CYS A 154 -3.06 -25.07 -0.77
C CYS A 154 -1.94 -24.35 -1.51
N PHE A 155 -1.29 -23.41 -0.81
CA PHE A 155 -0.15 -22.67 -1.30
C PHE A 155 1.07 -22.92 -0.42
N GLN A 156 2.23 -23.04 -1.03
CA GLN A 156 3.51 -23.13 -0.31
C GLN A 156 4.65 -22.57 -1.16
N HIS A 157 5.74 -22.24 -0.49
CA HIS A 157 6.98 -21.76 -1.11
C HIS A 157 8.13 -22.74 -0.77
N PRO A 158 9.15 -22.88 -1.62
CA PRO A 158 10.37 -23.61 -1.28
C PRO A 158 11.02 -23.06 -0.01
N LYS A 159 11.60 -23.97 0.78
CA LYS A 159 12.27 -23.62 2.03
C LYS A 159 13.49 -22.73 1.75
N GLY A 160 13.57 -21.59 2.43
CA GLY A 160 14.68 -20.64 2.29
C GLY A 160 14.60 -19.74 1.06
N ALA A 161 13.51 -19.81 0.28
CA ALA A 161 13.28 -18.93 -0.86
C ALA A 161 12.97 -17.50 -0.41
N THR A 162 13.32 -16.54 -1.27
CA THR A 162 13.12 -15.12 -0.98
C THR A 162 11.75 -14.68 -1.44
N LEU A 163 10.87 -14.30 -0.51
CA LEU A 163 9.58 -13.72 -0.88
C LEU A 163 9.79 -12.36 -1.56
N ILE A 164 9.42 -12.26 -2.83
CA ILE A 164 9.33 -11.03 -3.63
C ILE A 164 7.94 -10.97 -4.28
N MET A 165 7.54 -9.83 -4.82
CA MET A 165 6.32 -9.74 -5.62
C MET A 165 6.47 -10.52 -6.93
N TYR A 166 5.36 -11.06 -7.41
CA TYR A 166 5.29 -11.75 -8.69
C TYR A 166 5.28 -10.74 -9.85
N LYS A 167 5.93 -11.07 -10.98
CA LYS A 167 6.02 -10.23 -12.20
C LYS A 167 6.80 -8.91 -12.06
N LEU A 168 7.73 -8.80 -11.11
CA LEU A 168 8.55 -7.58 -10.94
C LEU A 168 9.31 -7.13 -12.19
N ASN A 169 9.71 -8.06 -13.06
CA ASN A 169 10.36 -7.71 -14.34
C ASN A 169 9.48 -6.82 -15.24
N ASP A 170 8.16 -6.96 -15.14
CA ASP A 170 7.22 -6.30 -16.05
C ASP A 170 6.99 -4.83 -15.71
N ILE A 171 7.51 -4.36 -14.57
CA ILE A 171 7.37 -2.98 -14.11
C ILE A 171 8.70 -2.22 -14.07
N MET A 172 9.82 -2.85 -14.45
CA MET A 172 11.16 -2.25 -14.33
C MET A 172 11.32 -0.93 -15.10
N PHE A 173 10.55 -0.76 -16.19
CA PHE A 173 10.59 0.43 -17.05
C PHE A 173 9.23 1.13 -17.16
N GLU A 174 8.32 0.80 -16.26
CA GLU A 174 6.99 1.38 -16.21
C GLU A 174 6.94 2.53 -15.21
N ASP A 175 6.07 3.50 -15.45
CA ASP A 175 5.77 4.58 -14.50
C ASP A 175 4.55 4.27 -13.62
N GLU A 176 3.72 3.32 -14.05
CA GLU A 176 2.50 2.90 -13.38
C GLU A 176 2.51 1.38 -13.12
N CYS A 177 1.96 0.97 -11.98
CA CYS A 177 1.92 -0.44 -11.57
C CYS A 177 0.54 -0.79 -11.02
N ILE A 178 -0.01 -1.93 -11.45
CA ILE A 178 -1.21 -2.52 -10.86
C ILE A 178 -0.77 -3.59 -9.85
N ILE A 179 -1.30 -3.58 -8.63
CA ILE A 179 -0.96 -4.56 -7.59
C ILE A 179 -2.22 -5.36 -7.23
N THR A 180 -2.16 -6.67 -7.43
CA THR A 180 -3.25 -7.62 -7.12
C THR A 180 -2.94 -8.50 -5.90
N GLU A 181 -3.97 -9.11 -5.33
CA GLU A 181 -3.80 -10.10 -4.25
C GLU A 181 -3.45 -11.51 -4.79
N GLY A 182 -4.11 -11.94 -5.86
CA GLY A 182 -3.88 -13.23 -6.51
C GLY A 182 -2.98 -13.16 -7.73
N PHE A 183 -2.25 -14.24 -8.00
CA PHE A 183 -1.36 -14.33 -9.18
C PHE A 183 -2.21 -14.42 -10.45
N GLU A 184 -3.32 -15.16 -10.39
CA GLU A 184 -4.29 -15.26 -11.47
C GLU A 184 -4.96 -13.90 -11.79
N ASP A 185 -5.08 -12.99 -10.82
CA ASP A 185 -5.59 -11.63 -11.06
C ASP A 185 -4.61 -10.78 -11.87
N ALA A 186 -3.31 -10.87 -11.57
CA ALA A 186 -2.28 -10.18 -12.35
C ALA A 186 -2.25 -10.70 -13.81
N LEU A 187 -2.48 -12.01 -14.01
CA LEU A 187 -2.63 -12.59 -15.35
C LEU A 187 -3.92 -12.12 -16.03
N ALA A 188 -5.00 -11.89 -15.27
CA ALA A 188 -6.24 -11.37 -15.83
C ALA A 188 -6.09 -9.94 -16.36
N PHE A 189 -5.33 -9.09 -15.66
CA PHE A 189 -4.95 -7.77 -16.19
C PHE A 189 -4.10 -7.88 -17.45
N GLU A 190 -3.18 -8.83 -17.51
CA GLU A 190 -2.36 -9.06 -18.69
C GLU A 190 -3.19 -9.49 -19.90
N GLU A 191 -4.16 -10.38 -19.73
CA GLU A 191 -5.15 -10.75 -20.75
C GLU A 191 -5.93 -9.53 -21.26
N ALA A 192 -6.20 -8.57 -20.38
CA ALA A 192 -6.86 -7.31 -20.74
C ALA A 192 -5.93 -6.26 -21.38
N GLY A 193 -4.65 -6.59 -21.59
CA GLY A 193 -3.64 -5.75 -22.22
C GLY A 193 -2.71 -5.01 -21.25
N PHE A 194 -2.85 -5.21 -19.93
CA PHE A 194 -2.05 -4.53 -18.92
C PHE A 194 -0.97 -5.44 -18.36
N LYS A 195 0.22 -5.37 -18.96
CA LYS A 195 1.37 -6.21 -18.57
C LYS A 195 2.02 -5.77 -17.26
N ASN A 196 1.82 -4.51 -16.87
CA ASN A 196 2.37 -3.88 -15.66
C ASN A 196 1.58 -4.24 -14.37
N ALA A 197 0.98 -5.43 -14.34
CA ALA A 197 0.28 -5.96 -13.17
C ALA A 197 1.15 -6.97 -12.42
N ILE A 198 1.37 -6.72 -11.13
CA ILE A 198 2.12 -7.57 -10.21
C ILE A 198 1.22 -8.10 -9.12
N SER A 199 1.67 -9.13 -8.40
CA SER A 199 0.89 -9.71 -7.30
C SER A 199 1.73 -9.94 -6.05
N VAL A 200 1.10 -9.80 -4.88
CA VAL A 200 1.74 -10.12 -3.60
C VAL A 200 1.91 -11.64 -3.42
N PRO A 201 3.07 -12.13 -2.94
CA PRO A 201 3.34 -13.56 -2.85
C PRO A 201 2.44 -14.28 -1.85
N ASN A 202 2.06 -13.57 -0.79
CA ASN A 202 1.11 -14.00 0.22
C ASN A 202 0.04 -12.90 0.34
N GLY A 203 -1.23 -13.29 0.43
CA GLY A 203 -2.33 -12.37 0.65
C GLY A 203 -2.26 -11.70 2.03
N ALA A 204 -3.39 -11.17 2.48
CA ALA A 204 -3.41 -10.37 3.70
C ALA A 204 -2.89 -11.12 4.95
N PRO A 205 -2.21 -10.43 5.89
CA PRO A 205 -1.82 -11.02 7.17
C PRO A 205 -3.05 -11.47 7.98
N GLN A 206 -2.89 -12.55 8.75
CA GLN A 206 -3.94 -13.02 9.64
C GLN A 206 -4.30 -11.95 10.69
N PRO A 207 -5.58 -11.86 11.13
CA PRO A 207 -6.01 -10.97 12.21
C PRO A 207 -5.11 -11.10 13.45
N GLY A 208 -4.68 -9.96 14.01
CA GLY A 208 -3.77 -9.92 15.18
C GLY A 208 -2.28 -10.05 14.87
N ASN A 209 -1.89 -10.19 13.60
CA ASN A 209 -0.49 -10.10 13.15
C ASN A 209 -0.21 -8.82 12.35
N GLU A 210 -1.11 -7.83 12.43
CA GLU A 210 -0.95 -6.50 11.84
C GLU A 210 0.34 -5.85 12.37
N GLY A 211 1.17 -5.32 11.48
CA GLY A 211 2.47 -4.73 11.85
C GLY A 211 3.60 -5.71 12.17
N LYS A 212 3.39 -7.04 12.14
CA LYS A 212 4.52 -7.98 12.22
C LYS A 212 5.27 -8.00 10.88
N ASP A 213 6.39 -7.29 10.83
CA ASP A 213 7.19 -7.05 9.61
C ASP A 213 7.47 -8.32 8.77
N LEU A 214 7.63 -9.48 9.40
CA LEU A 214 7.87 -10.75 8.72
C LEU A 214 6.80 -11.12 7.67
N ALA A 215 5.53 -10.78 7.88
CA ALA A 215 4.46 -11.11 6.94
C ALA A 215 4.49 -10.25 5.66
N LEU A 216 5.12 -9.07 5.72
CA LEU A 216 5.17 -8.09 4.65
C LEU A 216 6.59 -7.83 4.13
N LYS A 217 7.60 -8.59 4.57
CA LYS A 217 8.98 -8.49 4.11
C LYS A 217 9.12 -8.53 2.58
N TYR A 218 8.19 -9.15 1.88
CA TYR A 218 8.20 -9.15 0.42
C TYR A 218 8.09 -7.75 -0.18
N ILE A 219 7.43 -6.81 0.49
CA ILE A 219 7.34 -5.41 0.07
C ILE A 219 8.73 -4.79 0.14
N ASP A 220 9.42 -4.98 1.27
CA ASP A 220 10.76 -4.45 1.48
C ASP A 220 11.77 -5.05 0.50
N ASN A 221 11.70 -6.37 0.28
CA ASN A 221 12.53 -7.08 -0.70
C ASN A 221 12.27 -6.61 -2.15
N SER A 222 11.04 -6.18 -2.44
CA SER A 222 10.62 -5.71 -3.76
C SER A 222 10.79 -4.19 -3.94
N TYR A 223 10.93 -3.43 -2.85
CA TYR A 223 10.96 -1.97 -2.85
C TYR A 223 12.02 -1.35 -3.78
N PRO A 224 13.25 -1.91 -3.91
CA PRO A 224 14.23 -1.41 -4.88
C PRO A 224 13.71 -1.35 -6.33
N TYR A 225 12.76 -2.22 -6.68
CA TYR A 225 12.13 -2.33 -7.99
C TYR A 225 10.78 -1.60 -8.08
N LEU A 226 10.30 -1.01 -6.97
CA LEU A 226 9.02 -0.28 -6.91
C LEU A 226 9.23 1.22 -6.74
N LYS A 227 10.39 1.66 -6.25
CA LYS A 227 10.63 3.06 -5.87
C LYS A 227 10.49 4.07 -7.03
N HIS A 228 10.73 3.65 -8.27
CA HIS A 228 10.60 4.52 -9.45
C HIS A 228 9.16 4.71 -9.91
N ILE A 229 8.25 3.82 -9.49
CA ILE A 229 6.84 3.89 -9.84
C ILE A 229 6.21 5.18 -9.26
N LYS A 230 5.48 5.87 -10.13
CA LYS A 230 4.81 7.15 -9.83
C LYS A 230 3.38 6.92 -9.39
N LYS A 231 2.70 5.91 -9.95
CA LYS A 231 1.29 5.62 -9.68
C LYS A 231 1.06 4.13 -9.45
N PHE A 232 0.36 3.80 -8.36
CA PHE A 232 -0.01 2.44 -8.03
C PHE A 232 -1.54 2.29 -8.07
N TYR A 233 -2.04 1.31 -8.82
CA TYR A 233 -3.44 0.89 -8.77
C TYR A 233 -3.56 -0.35 -7.88
N LEU A 234 -4.27 -0.22 -6.77
CA LEU A 234 -4.49 -1.28 -5.80
C LEU A 234 -5.77 -2.03 -6.20
N ALA A 235 -5.57 -3.26 -6.67
CA ALA A 235 -6.57 -4.18 -7.16
C ALA A 235 -6.63 -5.43 -6.26
N VAL A 236 -6.83 -5.21 -4.96
CA VAL A 236 -6.94 -6.27 -3.94
C VAL A 236 -8.39 -6.73 -3.76
N ASP A 237 -8.58 -7.90 -3.17
CA ASP A 237 -9.90 -8.48 -2.93
C ASP A 237 -10.81 -7.52 -2.14
N ASN A 238 -12.10 -7.52 -2.45
CA ASN A 238 -13.09 -6.66 -1.76
C ASN A 238 -13.61 -7.27 -0.43
N ASP A 239 -12.79 -8.07 0.25
CA ASP A 239 -13.10 -8.67 1.55
C ASP A 239 -12.29 -8.03 2.70
N GLU A 240 -12.62 -8.40 3.93
CA GLU A 240 -11.99 -7.82 5.13
C GLU A 240 -10.45 -8.05 5.18
N PRO A 241 -9.92 -9.25 4.86
CA PRO A 241 -8.48 -9.42 4.64
C PRO A 241 -7.91 -8.49 3.56
N GLY A 242 -8.52 -8.45 2.37
CA GLY A 242 -8.06 -7.62 1.26
C GLY A 242 -7.98 -6.13 1.61
N ARG A 243 -8.95 -5.61 2.37
CA ARG A 243 -8.93 -4.23 2.87
C ARG A 243 -7.72 -3.92 3.76
N ARG A 244 -7.34 -4.85 4.65
CA ARG A 244 -6.17 -4.69 5.52
C ARG A 244 -4.86 -4.72 4.73
N LEU A 245 -4.76 -5.61 3.74
CA LEU A 245 -3.63 -5.63 2.81
C LEU A 245 -3.53 -4.31 2.04
N LYS A 246 -4.68 -3.78 1.58
CA LYS A 246 -4.77 -2.52 0.86
C LYS A 246 -4.16 -1.36 1.65
N GLU A 247 -4.53 -1.24 2.93
CA GLU A 247 -4.05 -0.20 3.82
C GLU A 247 -2.53 -0.28 4.01
N GLU A 248 -2.00 -1.49 4.24
CA GLU A 248 -0.57 -1.69 4.42
C GLU A 248 0.25 -1.41 3.16
N LEU A 249 -0.26 -1.80 1.98
CA LEU A 249 0.35 -1.42 0.70
C LEU A 249 0.37 0.09 0.53
N ALA A 250 -0.77 0.77 0.72
CA ALA A 250 -0.86 2.21 0.57
C ALA A 250 0.05 2.96 1.56
N ARG A 251 0.16 2.45 2.81
CA ARG A 251 1.04 3.00 3.84
C ARG A 251 2.53 2.90 3.45
N ARG A 252 2.98 1.77 2.91
CA ARG A 252 4.39 1.54 2.53
C ARG A 252 4.78 2.18 1.20
N LEU A 253 3.87 2.19 0.21
CA LEU A 253 4.12 2.75 -1.12
C LEU A 253 3.92 4.27 -1.17
N GLY A 254 3.17 4.82 -0.21
CA GLY A 254 2.78 6.22 -0.14
C GLY A 254 1.38 6.46 -0.68
N LYS A 255 0.43 6.79 0.21
CA LYS A 255 -0.99 6.98 -0.10
C LYS A 255 -1.25 7.93 -1.27
N SER A 256 -0.45 9.00 -1.41
CA SER A 256 -0.58 9.98 -2.50
C SER A 256 -0.31 9.42 -3.90
N LYS A 257 0.38 8.28 -4.01
CA LYS A 257 0.63 7.59 -5.28
C LYS A 257 -0.42 6.52 -5.59
N CYS A 258 -1.30 6.20 -4.64
CA CYS A 258 -2.20 5.06 -4.73
C CYS A 258 -3.57 5.45 -5.29
N TYR A 259 -4.12 4.56 -6.09
CA TYR A 259 -5.46 4.58 -6.65
C TYR A 259 -6.11 3.23 -6.31
N VAL A 260 -7.41 3.22 -6.06
CA VAL A 260 -8.18 2.03 -5.72
C VAL A 260 -9.04 1.65 -6.90
N ILE A 261 -8.91 0.41 -7.36
CA ILE A 261 -9.81 -0.16 -8.37
C ILE A 261 -11.11 -0.57 -7.67
N GLN A 262 -12.24 -0.15 -8.25
CA GLN A 262 -13.56 -0.55 -7.80
C GLN A 262 -14.07 -1.70 -8.66
N TYR A 263 -14.49 -2.79 -8.01
CA TYR A 263 -15.05 -3.94 -8.70
C TYR A 263 -16.57 -3.85 -8.80
N PRO A 264 -17.17 -4.39 -9.87
CA PRO A 264 -18.61 -4.60 -9.95
C PRO A 264 -19.12 -5.42 -8.76
N GLU A 265 -20.36 -5.19 -8.33
CA GLU A 265 -20.95 -5.90 -7.18
C GLU A 265 -20.98 -7.43 -7.34
N ASP A 266 -21.04 -7.90 -8.60
CA ASP A 266 -21.06 -9.32 -8.92
C ASP A 266 -19.67 -9.97 -8.98
N CYS A 267 -18.58 -9.24 -8.73
CA CYS A 267 -17.22 -9.73 -8.88
C CYS A 267 -16.38 -9.55 -7.60
N LYS A 268 -15.66 -10.60 -7.19
CA LYS A 268 -14.75 -10.54 -6.03
C LYS A 268 -13.37 -9.96 -6.38
N ASP A 269 -12.84 -10.36 -7.53
CA ASP A 269 -11.46 -10.16 -7.94
C ASP A 269 -11.36 -9.93 -9.47
N ALA A 270 -10.16 -9.64 -9.97
CA ALA A 270 -9.95 -9.32 -11.38
C ALA A 270 -10.18 -10.55 -12.28
N ASN A 271 -9.88 -11.76 -11.80
CA ASN A 271 -10.11 -12.97 -12.58
C ASN A 271 -11.61 -13.27 -12.77
N GLU A 272 -12.47 -12.95 -11.79
CA GLU A 272 -13.91 -13.01 -11.97
C GLU A 272 -14.43 -11.97 -12.96
N ILE A 273 -13.88 -10.75 -12.95
CA ILE A 273 -14.21 -9.71 -13.94
C ILE A 273 -13.88 -10.20 -15.34
N LEU A 274 -12.70 -10.78 -15.55
CA LEU A 274 -12.31 -11.34 -16.85
C LEU A 274 -13.29 -12.41 -17.33
N GLN A 275 -13.69 -13.32 -16.44
CA GLN A 275 -14.60 -14.42 -16.80
C GLN A 275 -16.02 -13.95 -17.12
N LYS A 276 -16.54 -12.95 -16.38
CA LYS A 276 -17.93 -12.48 -16.50
C LYS A 276 -18.10 -11.36 -17.53
N HIS A 277 -17.16 -10.42 -17.57
CA HIS A 277 -17.24 -9.15 -18.30
C HIS A 277 -16.14 -9.01 -19.38
N GLY A 278 -15.26 -9.98 -19.50
CA GLY A 278 -14.15 -9.98 -20.46
C GLY A 278 -13.08 -8.92 -20.17
N ALA A 279 -12.12 -8.80 -21.09
CA ALA A 279 -11.05 -7.81 -21.03
C ALA A 279 -11.59 -6.36 -20.91
N SER A 280 -12.71 -6.06 -21.56
CA SER A 280 -13.37 -4.75 -21.49
C SER A 280 -13.85 -4.39 -20.09
N GLY A 281 -14.26 -5.37 -19.28
CA GLY A 281 -14.64 -5.15 -17.89
C GLY A 281 -13.47 -4.67 -17.04
N ILE A 282 -12.31 -5.32 -17.20
CA ILE A 282 -11.07 -4.93 -16.51
C ILE A 282 -10.63 -3.53 -16.94
N GLN A 283 -10.64 -3.23 -18.25
CA GLN A 283 -10.28 -1.92 -18.79
C GLN A 283 -11.16 -0.81 -18.21
N LYS A 284 -12.46 -1.06 -18.09
CA LYS A 284 -13.40 -0.15 -17.45
C LYS A 284 -13.08 0.02 -15.96
N CYS A 285 -12.87 -1.04 -15.20
CA CYS A 285 -12.52 -0.92 -13.78
C CYS A 285 -11.26 -0.08 -13.56
N LEU A 286 -10.24 -0.24 -14.40
CA LEU A 286 -9.02 0.56 -14.31
C LEU A 286 -9.26 2.04 -14.65
N SER A 287 -10.07 2.35 -15.67
CA SER A 287 -10.34 3.73 -16.05
C SER A 287 -11.18 4.50 -15.03
N TRP A 288 -11.91 3.78 -14.16
CA TRP A 288 -12.71 4.33 -13.06
C TRP A 288 -11.99 4.22 -11.70
N ALA A 289 -10.70 3.90 -11.68
CA ALA A 289 -9.94 3.82 -10.44
C ALA A 289 -9.92 5.19 -9.75
N VAL A 290 -10.25 5.19 -8.45
CA VAL A 290 -10.34 6.42 -7.66
C VAL A 290 -9.03 6.69 -6.92
N PRO A 291 -8.59 7.94 -6.78
CA PRO A 291 -7.42 8.24 -5.95
C PRO A 291 -7.66 7.77 -4.51
N TRP A 292 -6.59 7.37 -3.84
CA TRP A 292 -6.66 7.05 -2.42
C TRP A 292 -7.13 8.28 -1.64
N PRO A 293 -8.14 8.17 -0.74
CA PRO A 293 -8.57 9.31 0.06
C PRO A 293 -7.43 9.72 0.98
N VAL A 294 -6.80 10.85 0.66
CA VAL A 294 -5.77 11.45 1.51
C VAL A 294 -6.51 12.28 2.55
N GLU A 295 -6.33 11.93 3.82
CA GLU A 295 -6.97 12.62 4.94
C GLU A 295 -6.74 14.14 4.87
N GLY A 296 -7.82 14.91 4.89
CA GLY A 296 -7.79 16.38 4.76
C GLY A 296 -7.82 16.92 3.32
N VAL A 297 -7.84 16.06 2.29
CA VAL A 297 -8.00 16.45 0.89
C VAL A 297 -9.35 15.97 0.37
N PHE A 298 -10.21 16.91 0.00
CA PHE A 298 -11.54 16.63 -0.55
C PHE A 298 -11.67 17.28 -1.93
N GLU A 299 -12.18 16.54 -2.91
CA GLU A 299 -12.70 17.16 -4.13
C GLU A 299 -14.06 17.77 -3.83
N ILE A 300 -14.33 18.94 -4.44
CA ILE A 300 -15.61 19.64 -4.31
C ILE A 300 -16.79 18.72 -4.66
N SER A 301 -16.62 17.89 -5.69
CA SER A 301 -17.58 16.86 -6.13
C SER A 301 -18.05 15.90 -5.02
N VAL A 302 -17.19 15.63 -4.03
CA VAL A 302 -17.51 14.73 -2.90
C VAL A 302 -18.34 15.46 -1.83
N VAL A 303 -18.14 16.77 -1.70
CA VAL A 303 -18.80 17.61 -0.68
C VAL A 303 -20.04 18.31 -1.23
N ASP A 304 -20.25 18.30 -2.55
CA ASP A 304 -21.35 18.99 -3.23
C ASP A 304 -22.73 18.61 -2.67
N ILE A 305 -22.96 17.34 -2.37
CA ILE A 305 -24.25 16.89 -1.81
C ILE A 305 -24.47 17.44 -0.40
N GLU A 306 -23.43 17.49 0.43
CA GLU A 306 -23.54 18.05 1.78
C GLU A 306 -23.70 19.58 1.75
N ILE A 307 -22.98 20.26 0.88
CA ILE A 307 -23.09 21.70 0.67
C ILE A 307 -24.47 22.06 0.12
N GLU A 308 -24.96 21.32 -0.87
CA GLU A 308 -26.28 21.52 -1.46
C GLU A 308 -27.38 21.22 -0.44
N LYS A 309 -27.21 20.20 0.41
CA LYS A 309 -28.10 19.93 1.53
C LYS A 309 -28.12 21.07 2.54
N ILE A 310 -26.96 21.64 2.91
CA ILE A 310 -26.89 22.83 3.78
C ILE A 310 -27.54 24.04 3.10
N PHE A 311 -27.37 24.21 1.79
CA PHE A 311 -27.97 25.31 1.04
C PHE A 311 -29.50 25.20 0.98
N GLN A 312 -30.03 24.01 0.69
CA GLN A 312 -31.47 23.77 0.55
C GLN A 312 -32.20 23.65 1.89
N GLN A 313 -31.57 23.02 2.89
CA GLN A 313 -32.20 22.69 4.18
C GLN A 313 -31.79 23.64 5.31
N GLY A 314 -30.82 24.53 5.06
CA GLY A 314 -30.20 25.38 6.06
C GLY A 314 -29.15 24.63 6.90
N LEU A 315 -28.47 25.36 7.78
CA LEU A 315 -27.57 24.75 8.77
C LEU A 315 -28.36 23.74 9.63
N PRO A 316 -27.71 22.65 10.10
CA PRO A 316 -28.35 21.71 11.01
C PRO A 316 -28.96 22.47 12.19
N LYS A 317 -30.14 22.05 12.63
CA LYS A 317 -30.76 22.65 13.82
C LYS A 317 -30.23 21.91 15.03
N GLY A 318 -29.59 22.64 15.94
CA GLY A 318 -29.11 22.07 17.20
C GLY A 318 -30.26 21.56 18.07
N VAL A 319 -29.90 20.78 19.09
CA VAL A 319 -30.82 20.25 20.10
C VAL A 319 -31.14 21.35 21.11
N SER A 320 -32.42 21.45 21.48
CA SER A 320 -32.89 22.36 22.53
C SER A 320 -32.15 22.09 23.85
N CYS A 321 -31.88 23.14 24.62
CA CYS A 321 -31.34 23.01 25.97
C CYS A 321 -32.43 22.59 26.99
N GLY A 322 -33.71 22.61 26.60
CA GLY A 322 -34.85 22.23 27.45
C GLY A 322 -35.18 23.21 28.57
N LEU A 323 -34.57 24.40 28.58
CA LEU A 323 -34.70 25.39 29.67
C LEU A 323 -35.71 26.50 29.36
N THR A 324 -35.40 27.40 28.42
CA THR A 324 -36.31 28.47 27.99
C THR A 324 -36.23 28.67 26.48
N SER A 325 -37.32 29.17 25.90
CA SER A 325 -37.34 29.54 24.48
C SER A 325 -36.34 30.65 24.16
N GLU A 326 -36.11 31.62 25.06
CA GLU A 326 -35.11 32.67 24.81
C GLU A 326 -33.67 32.15 24.79
N LEU A 327 -33.38 31.09 25.55
CA LEU A 327 -32.08 30.44 25.50
C LEU A 327 -31.92 29.67 24.20
N ASP A 328 -32.93 28.87 23.82
CA ASP A 328 -32.92 28.08 22.59
C ASP A 328 -32.85 28.93 21.31
N ASP A 329 -33.40 30.14 21.33
CA ASP A 329 -33.30 31.09 20.22
C ASP A 329 -31.86 31.60 20.02
N LYS A 330 -31.07 31.63 21.10
CA LYS A 330 -29.68 32.13 21.09
C LYS A 330 -28.63 31.02 21.04
N TYR A 331 -28.98 29.85 21.58
CA TYR A 331 -28.04 28.76 21.80
C TYR A 331 -28.75 27.41 21.78
N LYS A 332 -28.26 26.51 20.93
CA LYS A 332 -28.67 25.11 20.86
C LYS A 332 -27.43 24.23 20.88
N LEU A 333 -27.58 23.01 21.37
CA LEU A 333 -26.49 22.04 21.44
C LEU A 333 -26.25 21.40 20.07
N PHE A 334 -24.98 21.30 19.70
CA PHE A 334 -24.57 20.64 18.46
C PHE A 334 -23.63 19.48 18.77
N PRO A 335 -23.95 18.25 18.33
CA PRO A 335 -23.03 17.13 18.43
C PRO A 335 -21.67 17.46 17.80
N GLY A 336 -20.58 17.17 18.51
CA GLY A 336 -19.21 17.45 18.06
C GLY A 336 -18.69 18.85 18.38
N MET A 337 -19.49 19.74 18.97
CA MET A 337 -19.01 21.03 19.50
C MET A 337 -18.62 20.94 20.99
N LEU A 338 -17.51 21.60 21.34
CA LEU A 338 -17.14 21.79 22.74
C LEU A 338 -17.92 22.97 23.34
N THR A 339 -18.75 22.69 24.35
CA THR A 339 -19.49 23.71 25.10
C THR A 339 -18.83 23.93 26.46
N VAL A 340 -18.51 25.19 26.79
CA VAL A 340 -17.89 25.56 28.06
C VAL A 340 -18.87 26.42 28.88
N VAL A 341 -19.24 25.94 30.07
CA VAL A 341 -20.12 26.66 31.01
C VAL A 341 -19.27 27.25 32.14
N THR A 342 -19.36 28.56 32.36
CA THR A 342 -18.59 29.29 33.38
C THR A 342 -19.46 30.29 34.15
N GLY A 343 -18.97 30.77 35.29
CA GLY A 343 -19.71 31.63 36.21
C GLY A 343 -19.14 31.62 37.64
N ILE A 344 -19.70 32.47 38.50
CA ILE A 344 -19.27 32.70 39.89
C ILE A 344 -19.29 31.36 40.69
N PRO A 345 -18.32 31.12 41.62
CA PRO A 345 -18.36 29.96 42.51
C PRO A 345 -19.72 29.80 43.22
N ASN A 346 -20.19 28.55 43.33
CA ASN A 346 -21.49 28.19 43.93
C ASN A 346 -22.75 28.81 43.28
N HIS A 347 -22.66 29.32 42.06
CA HIS A 347 -23.78 29.99 41.39
C HIS A 347 -24.55 29.09 40.41
N GLY A 348 -24.72 27.80 40.74
CA GLY A 348 -25.62 26.91 39.99
C GLY A 348 -25.11 26.35 38.66
N LYS A 349 -23.79 26.41 38.38
CA LYS A 349 -23.21 25.86 37.14
C LYS A 349 -23.46 24.36 36.95
N SER A 350 -23.18 23.54 37.97
CA SER A 350 -23.40 22.09 37.87
C SER A 350 -24.89 21.76 37.73
N PRO A 351 -25.81 22.31 38.56
CA PRO A 351 -27.25 22.14 38.35
C PRO A 351 -27.75 22.56 36.96
N PHE A 352 -27.18 23.61 36.36
CA PHE A 352 -27.50 24.05 35.01
C PHE A 352 -27.10 23.01 33.96
N VAL A 353 -25.88 22.47 34.05
CA VAL A 353 -25.40 21.40 33.15
C VAL A 353 -26.21 20.12 33.37
N ASP A 354 -26.47 19.74 34.62
CA ASP A 354 -27.21 18.53 34.95
C ASP A 354 -28.63 18.58 34.36
N ASN A 355 -29.31 19.72 34.44
CA ASN A 355 -30.64 19.90 33.87
C ASN A 355 -30.63 19.72 32.33
N ILE A 356 -29.63 20.32 31.66
CA ILE A 356 -29.44 20.15 30.21
C ILE A 356 -29.15 18.70 29.83
N CYS A 357 -28.42 17.94 30.65
CA CYS A 357 -28.08 16.54 30.38
C CYS A 357 -29.22 15.54 30.64
N VAL A 358 -30.21 15.92 31.46
CA VAL A 358 -31.35 15.05 31.82
C VAL A 358 -32.54 15.23 30.87
N ASN A 359 -32.69 16.43 30.29
CA ASN A 359 -33.65 16.68 29.21
C ASN A 359 -33.29 15.89 27.95
#